data_AF-A0A7C8ZIE4-F1
#
_entry.id   AF-A0A7C8ZIE4-F1
#
_cell.length_a   1.000
_cell.length_b   1.000
_cell.length_c   1.000
_cell.angle_alpha   90.00
_cell.angle_beta   90.00
_cell.angle_gamma   90.00
#
_symmetry.space_group_name_H-M   'P 1'
#
loop_
_entity.id
_entity.type
_entity.pdbx_description
1 polymer ?
#
loop_
_entity_poly.entity_id
_entity_poly.type
_entity_poly.pdbx_seq_one_letter_code
_entity_poly.pdbx_strand_id
1 'polypeptide(L)'
;MPSLHHNTTMEKKITFINGALLLLLCLSLSTTTTNAHNITRILAKFPQFSTFNHYLTVTHLAPEINRRQTITVCVVDNTAMNALLAKHLSIYAIKNVLSLHVLLDYFGAKKLHQITDGTALAATMYQATGSAPGTAGFVNITDLKGGKVGFTAKDSSDGEFDAAFVKSIKEIPYNLSVIQISHILHSQDAEAPTPAPEVANLTEIMSAHGCKVFADTLLANPDAENIYTSNVEGGLTVFCPMDDA
;
A
#
# COMPACT_ATOMS: atom_id res chain seq x y z
N MET A 1 -77.55 -17.83 21.59
CA MET A 1 -76.09 -18.07 21.60
C MET A 1 -75.41 -17.11 20.62
N PRO A 2 -74.85 -16.00 21.10
CA PRO A 2 -73.77 -15.25 20.43
C PRO A 2 -72.59 -15.04 21.41
N SER A 3 -71.39 -14.57 21.07
CA SER A 3 -70.53 -14.53 19.88
C SER A 3 -69.20 -13.96 20.41
N LEU A 4 -68.06 -14.54 20.01
CA LEU A 4 -66.71 -14.13 20.40
C LEU A 4 -66.33 -12.77 19.78
N HIS A 5 -65.80 -11.83 20.58
CA HIS A 5 -65.04 -10.70 20.03
C HIS A 5 -64.09 -10.06 21.08
N HIS A 6 -62.94 -10.68 21.37
CA HIS A 6 -61.82 -9.94 22.00
C HIS A 6 -60.50 -10.72 21.94
N ASN A 7 -59.64 -10.54 20.91
CA ASN A 7 -58.18 -10.68 21.12
C ASN A 7 -57.23 -10.18 20.00
N THR A 8 -57.60 -9.23 19.13
CA THR A 8 -56.75 -8.90 17.96
C THR A 8 -55.81 -7.70 18.16
N THR A 9 -55.83 -7.05 19.32
CA THR A 9 -55.16 -5.74 19.51
C THR A 9 -53.80 -5.82 20.23
N MET A 10 -53.53 -6.85 21.04
CA MET A 10 -52.26 -6.96 21.80
C MET A 10 -51.11 -7.60 21.01
N GLU A 11 -51.37 -8.58 20.12
CA GLU A 11 -50.30 -9.21 19.31
C GLU A 11 -49.61 -8.20 18.37
N LYS A 12 -50.36 -7.26 17.78
CA LYS A 12 -49.80 -6.24 16.89
C LYS A 12 -48.77 -5.35 17.59
N LYS A 13 -48.92 -5.04 18.89
CA LYS A 13 -47.97 -4.16 19.60
C LYS A 13 -46.62 -4.85 19.86
N ILE A 14 -46.62 -6.16 20.16
CA ILE A 14 -45.39 -6.91 20.49
C ILE A 14 -44.56 -7.17 19.22
N THR A 15 -45.20 -7.47 18.08
CA THR A 15 -44.51 -7.61 16.79
C THR A 15 -43.87 -6.31 16.30
N PHE A 16 -44.53 -5.16 16.53
CA PHE A 16 -44.00 -3.85 16.13
C PHE A 16 -42.75 -3.45 16.93
N ILE A 17 -42.66 -3.79 18.22
CA ILE A 17 -41.50 -3.46 19.06
C ILE A 17 -40.26 -4.29 18.64
N ASN A 18 -40.44 -5.57 18.32
CA ASN A 18 -39.37 -6.42 17.80
C ASN A 18 -38.92 -6.01 16.40
N GLY A 19 -39.85 -5.59 15.53
CA GLY A 19 -39.51 -5.08 14.20
C GLY A 19 -38.72 -3.77 14.25
N ALA A 20 -39.09 -2.85 15.14
CA ALA A 20 -38.39 -1.57 15.32
C ALA A 20 -36.99 -1.76 15.93
N LEU A 21 -36.82 -2.68 16.89
CA LEU A 21 -35.53 -2.98 17.51
C LEU A 21 -34.57 -3.69 16.53
N LEU A 22 -35.09 -4.58 15.68
CA LEU A 22 -34.31 -5.22 14.60
C LEU A 22 -33.90 -4.21 13.51
N LEU A 23 -34.77 -3.25 13.18
CA LEU A 23 -34.49 -2.19 12.20
C LEU A 23 -33.43 -1.19 12.72
N LEU A 24 -33.45 -0.88 14.02
CA LEU A 24 -32.41 -0.07 14.69
C LEU A 24 -31.07 -0.80 14.81
N LEU A 25 -31.08 -2.13 14.96
CA LEU A 25 -29.86 -2.96 14.96
C LEU A 25 -29.26 -3.13 13.54
N CYS A 26 -30.08 -3.11 12.49
CA CYS A 26 -29.59 -3.08 11.10
C CYS A 26 -29.04 -1.70 10.68
N LEU A 27 -29.56 -0.60 11.25
CA LEU A 27 -29.02 0.76 11.00
C LEU A 27 -27.71 1.04 11.74
N SER A 28 -27.31 0.20 12.70
CA SER A 28 -26.02 0.30 13.41
C SER A 28 -24.90 -0.52 12.77
N LEU A 29 -25.16 -1.24 11.68
CA LEU A 29 -24.12 -1.61 10.71
C LEU A 29 -23.66 -0.32 10.03
N SER A 30 -22.80 0.37 10.76
CA SER A 30 -22.12 1.58 10.39
C SER A 30 -21.71 1.46 8.93
N THR A 31 -22.23 2.34 8.09
CA THR A 31 -21.69 2.59 6.77
C THR A 31 -20.22 2.92 6.97
N THR A 32 -19.34 1.94 6.78
CA THR A 32 -17.92 2.21 6.62
C THR A 32 -17.83 2.98 5.33
N THR A 33 -17.86 4.30 5.44
CA THR A 33 -17.43 5.17 4.36
C THR A 33 -15.96 4.87 4.19
N THR A 34 -15.65 3.92 3.30
CA THR A 34 -14.30 3.74 2.78
C THR A 34 -13.99 5.05 2.07
N ASN A 35 -13.38 5.98 2.79
CA ASN A 35 -12.74 7.13 2.16
C ASN A 35 -11.60 6.52 1.35
N ALA A 36 -11.88 6.19 0.09
CA ALA A 36 -10.87 5.79 -0.86
C ALA A 36 -9.89 6.95 -0.97
N HIS A 37 -8.77 6.84 -0.26
CA HIS A 37 -7.71 7.79 -0.38
C HIS A 37 -6.97 7.52 -1.67
N ASN A 38 -6.55 8.57 -2.35
CA ASN A 38 -5.71 8.48 -3.52
C ASN A 38 -4.41 9.21 -3.21
N ILE A 39 -3.34 8.44 -2.97
CA ILE A 39 -2.04 8.97 -2.56
C ILE A 39 -1.50 9.97 -3.57
N THR A 40 -1.64 9.71 -4.88
CA THR A 40 -1.10 10.61 -5.91
C THR A 40 -1.87 11.92 -5.97
N ARG A 41 -3.19 11.89 -5.75
CA ARG A 41 -4.02 13.10 -5.63
C ARG A 41 -3.72 13.90 -4.37
N ILE A 42 -3.36 13.23 -3.27
CA ILE A 42 -2.94 13.90 -2.04
C ILE A 42 -1.60 14.60 -2.27
N LEU A 43 -0.62 13.91 -2.85
CA LEU A 43 0.72 14.44 -3.09
C LEU A 43 0.77 15.51 -4.20
N ALA A 44 -0.12 15.46 -5.18
CA ALA A 44 -0.21 16.47 -6.24
C ALA A 44 -0.45 17.90 -5.73
N LYS A 45 -0.91 18.07 -4.49
CA LYS A 45 -1.08 19.38 -3.84
C LYS A 45 0.23 19.98 -3.32
N PHE A 46 1.32 19.22 -3.37
CA PHE A 46 2.61 19.53 -2.75
C PHE A 46 3.73 19.38 -3.79
N PRO A 47 4.11 20.46 -4.49
CA PRO A 47 5.11 20.41 -5.57
C PRO A 47 6.47 19.84 -5.14
N GLN A 48 6.83 19.98 -3.87
CA GLN A 48 8.09 19.43 -3.33
C GLN A 48 8.14 17.90 -3.28
N PHE A 49 7.01 17.20 -3.50
CA PHE A 49 6.93 15.74 -3.56
C PHE A 49 6.65 15.23 -4.99
N SER A 50 6.78 16.09 -6.01
CA SER A 50 6.45 15.74 -7.39
C SER A 50 7.23 14.53 -7.91
N THR A 51 8.52 14.43 -7.59
CA THR A 51 9.37 13.33 -8.03
C THR A 51 8.96 12.03 -7.34
N PHE A 52 8.76 12.06 -6.02
CA PHE A 52 8.26 10.89 -5.27
C PHE A 52 6.93 10.41 -5.84
N ASN A 53 5.99 11.33 -6.08
CA ASN A 53 4.67 11.04 -6.63
C ASN A 53 4.72 10.46 -8.06
N HIS A 54 5.63 10.97 -8.90
CA HIS A 54 5.88 10.42 -10.22
C HIS A 54 6.33 8.96 -10.12
N TYR A 55 7.31 8.65 -9.27
CA TYR A 55 7.80 7.29 -9.11
C TYR A 55 6.78 6.34 -8.47
N LEU A 56 5.93 6.80 -7.54
CA LEU A 56 4.78 5.98 -7.10
C LEU A 56 3.87 5.57 -8.27
N THR A 57 3.75 6.42 -9.30
CA THR A 57 2.91 6.17 -10.46
C THR A 57 3.58 5.20 -11.42
N VAL A 58 4.81 5.48 -11.86
CA VAL A 58 5.50 4.64 -12.86
C VAL A 58 5.95 3.29 -12.33
N THR A 59 6.11 3.14 -11.01
CA THR A 59 6.36 1.83 -10.38
C THR A 59 5.08 1.04 -10.08
N HIS A 60 3.92 1.62 -10.38
CA HIS A 60 2.60 1.06 -10.02
C HIS A 60 2.38 0.82 -8.52
N LEU A 61 3.19 1.43 -7.65
CA LEU A 61 3.02 1.33 -6.19
C LEU A 61 1.80 2.14 -5.69
N ALA A 62 1.46 3.24 -6.35
CA ALA A 62 0.30 4.07 -6.00
C ALA A 62 -1.04 3.30 -5.88
N PRO A 63 -1.47 2.51 -6.88
CA PRO A 63 -2.70 1.71 -6.74
C PRO A 63 -2.59 0.66 -5.63
N GLU A 64 -1.40 0.09 -5.37
CA GLU A 64 -1.23 -0.85 -4.27
C GLU A 64 -1.40 -0.18 -2.90
N ILE A 65 -0.84 1.02 -2.72
CA ILE A 65 -1.04 1.86 -1.52
C ILE A 65 -2.53 2.16 -1.32
N ASN A 66 -3.21 2.62 -2.37
CA ASN A 66 -4.61 3.06 -2.31
C ASN A 66 -5.61 1.94 -1.94
N ARG A 67 -5.19 0.66 -2.05
CA ARG A 67 -6.02 -0.50 -1.69
C ARG A 67 -5.88 -0.92 -0.22
N ARG A 68 -4.98 -0.29 0.53
CA ARG A 68 -4.72 -0.63 1.93
C ARG A 68 -5.66 0.15 2.85
N GLN A 69 -6.10 -0.49 3.92
CA GLN A 69 -7.02 0.12 4.89
C GLN A 69 -6.30 0.92 5.99
N THR A 70 -5.11 0.45 6.39
CA THR A 70 -4.27 1.07 7.41
C THR A 70 -2.86 1.17 6.87
N ILE A 71 -2.36 2.38 6.67
CA ILE A 71 -1.06 2.60 6.02
C ILE A 71 -0.43 3.93 6.43
N THR A 72 0.90 3.96 6.48
CA THR A 72 1.69 5.19 6.59
C THR A 72 2.61 5.32 5.40
N VAL A 73 2.50 6.42 4.66
CA VAL A 73 3.39 6.75 3.54
C VAL A 73 4.40 7.77 4.02
N CYS A 74 5.66 7.35 4.15
CA CYS A 74 6.79 8.21 4.47
C CYS A 74 7.32 8.86 3.19
N VAL A 75 6.87 10.07 2.89
CA VAL A 75 7.33 10.79 1.71
C VAL A 75 8.64 11.52 1.97
N VAL A 76 9.45 11.62 0.93
CA VAL A 76 10.65 12.46 0.92
C VAL A 76 10.49 13.57 -0.12
N ASP A 77 11.25 14.65 0.04
CA ASP A 77 11.24 15.74 -0.95
C ASP A 77 12.01 15.39 -2.22
N ASN A 78 11.90 16.26 -3.22
CA ASN A 78 12.58 16.10 -4.49
C ASN A 78 14.11 16.06 -4.34
N THR A 79 14.70 16.70 -3.33
CA THR A 79 16.16 16.68 -3.09
C THR A 79 16.61 15.29 -2.67
N ALA A 80 15.93 14.70 -1.69
CA ALA A 80 16.19 13.34 -1.24
C ALA A 80 15.91 12.31 -2.36
N MET A 81 14.85 12.49 -3.16
CA MET A 81 14.63 11.65 -4.35
C MET A 81 15.77 11.76 -5.36
N ASN A 82 16.29 12.96 -5.64
CA ASN A 82 17.39 13.12 -6.59
C ASN A 82 18.66 12.38 -6.13
N ALA A 83 18.91 12.29 -4.83
CA ALA A 83 20.01 11.50 -4.28
C ALA A 83 19.85 10.00 -4.56
N LEU A 84 18.61 9.47 -4.50
CA LEU A 84 18.32 8.09 -4.92
C LEU A 84 18.52 7.90 -6.42
N LEU A 85 18.00 8.83 -7.24
CA LEU A 85 18.06 8.73 -8.70
C LEU A 85 19.49 8.82 -9.25
N ALA A 86 20.38 9.53 -8.55
CA ALA A 86 21.80 9.60 -8.88
C ALA A 86 22.51 8.23 -8.78
N LYS A 87 21.92 7.25 -8.07
CA LYS A 87 22.44 5.88 -8.01
C LYS A 87 22.14 5.05 -9.27
N HIS A 88 21.33 5.58 -10.21
CA HIS A 88 20.95 4.89 -11.45
C HIS A 88 20.37 3.49 -11.26
N LEU A 89 19.55 3.32 -10.22
CA LEU A 89 18.87 2.06 -9.92
C LEU A 89 17.84 1.71 -11.00
N SER A 90 17.58 0.41 -11.17
CA SER A 90 16.47 -0.06 -12.02
C SER A 90 15.12 0.40 -11.46
N ILE A 91 14.10 0.48 -12.31
CA ILE A 91 12.75 0.85 -11.87
C ILE A 91 12.19 -0.10 -10.79
N TYR A 92 12.57 -1.37 -10.84
CA TYR A 92 12.22 -2.36 -9.83
C TYR A 92 12.91 -2.10 -8.49
N ALA A 93 14.21 -1.79 -8.49
CA ALA A 93 14.92 -1.41 -7.27
C ALA A 93 14.34 -0.11 -6.68
N ILE A 94 13.98 0.87 -7.52
CA ILE A 94 13.25 2.07 -7.08
C ILE A 94 11.90 1.68 -6.45
N LYS A 95 11.14 0.76 -7.04
CA LYS A 95 9.88 0.26 -6.47
C LYS A 95 10.09 -0.35 -5.08
N ASN A 96 11.14 -1.17 -4.90
CA ASN A 96 11.46 -1.77 -3.61
C ASN A 96 11.81 -0.72 -2.55
N VAL A 97 12.68 0.22 -2.90
CA VAL A 97 13.06 1.34 -2.02
C VAL A 97 11.83 2.15 -1.63
N LEU A 98 10.95 2.50 -2.58
CA LEU A 98 9.71 3.21 -2.28
C LEU A 98 8.74 2.37 -1.45
N SER A 99 8.69 1.05 -1.66
CA SER A 99 7.86 0.14 -0.86
C SER A 99 8.35 0.03 0.59
N LEU A 100 9.65 0.21 0.84
CA LEU A 100 10.22 0.32 2.19
C LEU A 100 9.77 1.61 2.90
N HIS A 101 9.42 2.66 2.16
CA HIS A 101 8.89 3.91 2.71
C HIS A 101 7.39 3.82 3.07
N VAL A 102 6.74 2.68 2.85
CA VAL A 102 5.32 2.52 3.09
C VAL A 102 5.09 1.50 4.20
N LEU A 103 4.75 1.99 5.40
CA LEU A 103 4.53 1.16 6.59
C LEU A 103 3.10 0.61 6.61
N LEU A 104 2.96 -0.65 6.98
CA LEU A 104 1.67 -1.36 7.02
C LEU A 104 0.83 -1.09 8.29
N ASP A 105 1.27 -0.17 9.14
CA ASP A 105 0.54 0.31 10.32
C ASP A 105 0.42 1.84 10.26
N TYR A 106 -0.55 2.39 11.00
CA TYR A 106 -0.79 3.82 11.10
C TYR A 106 0.19 4.45 12.09
N PHE A 107 0.98 5.42 11.64
CA PHE A 107 1.87 6.25 12.44
C PHE A 107 1.63 7.72 12.10
N GLY A 108 0.73 8.35 12.84
CA GLY A 108 0.53 9.80 12.82
C GLY A 108 1.53 10.54 13.71
N ALA A 109 1.63 11.86 13.58
CA ALA A 109 2.59 12.67 14.33
C ALA A 109 2.51 12.43 15.85
N LYS A 110 1.30 12.32 16.39
CA LYS A 110 1.11 12.05 17.82
C LYS A 110 1.60 10.66 18.24
N LYS A 111 1.31 9.62 17.45
CA LYS A 111 1.75 8.24 17.76
C LYS A 111 3.27 8.12 17.69
N LEU A 112 3.91 8.83 16.76
CA LEU A 112 5.37 8.84 16.61
C LEU A 112 6.09 9.40 17.85
N HIS A 113 5.55 10.43 18.51
CA HIS A 113 6.09 11.01 19.75
C HIS A 113 5.56 10.34 21.03
N GLN A 114 4.82 9.25 20.89
CA GLN A 114 4.20 8.52 22.01
C GLN A 114 4.44 7.01 21.87
N ILE A 115 5.54 6.64 21.20
CA ILE A 115 5.92 5.24 21.06
C ILE A 115 6.30 4.69 22.43
N THR A 116 5.55 3.68 22.89
CA THR A 116 5.86 2.96 24.12
C THR A 116 7.25 2.35 24.04
N ASP A 117 8.01 2.44 25.14
CA ASP A 117 9.41 1.99 25.22
C ASP A 117 10.38 2.71 24.26
N GLY A 118 9.94 3.81 23.63
CA GLY A 118 10.76 4.68 22.79
C GLY A 118 11.13 4.10 21.42
N THR A 119 10.75 2.86 21.10
CA THR A 119 11.02 2.26 19.79
C THR A 119 9.89 1.34 19.33
N ALA A 120 9.64 1.31 18.03
CA ALA A 120 8.67 0.44 17.38
C ALA A 120 9.28 -0.18 16.11
N LEU A 121 8.93 -1.43 15.83
CA LEU A 121 9.31 -2.12 14.60
C LEU A 121 8.08 -2.17 13.68
N ALA A 122 8.18 -1.61 12.48
CA ALA A 122 7.10 -1.55 11.50
C ALA A 122 7.42 -2.42 10.28
N ALA A 123 6.49 -3.30 9.90
CA ALA A 123 6.54 -3.98 8.61
C ALA A 123 6.17 -3.01 7.49
N THR A 124 6.83 -3.13 6.34
CA THR A 124 6.60 -2.27 5.17
C THR A 124 5.95 -3.03 4.03
N MET A 125 5.51 -2.30 2.99
CA MET A 125 5.07 -2.94 1.75
C MET A 125 6.19 -3.75 1.11
N TYR A 126 7.45 -3.37 1.27
CA TYR A 126 8.58 -4.18 0.78
C TYR A 126 8.61 -5.55 1.47
N GLN A 127 8.40 -5.63 2.78
CA GLN A 127 8.24 -6.91 3.48
C GLN A 127 7.07 -7.72 2.94
N ALA A 128 5.93 -7.07 2.66
CA ALA A 128 4.74 -7.74 2.15
C ALA A 128 4.86 -8.28 0.72
N THR A 129 5.89 -7.87 -0.03
CA THR A 129 6.17 -8.48 -1.36
C THR A 129 6.70 -9.91 -1.25
N GLY A 130 7.26 -10.28 -0.09
CA GLY A 130 8.00 -11.55 0.09
C GLY A 130 9.38 -11.56 -0.57
N SER A 131 9.78 -10.48 -1.26
CA SER A 131 11.10 -10.36 -1.90
C SER A 131 12.18 -9.84 -0.94
N ALA A 132 11.78 -9.26 0.20
CA ALA A 132 12.70 -8.81 1.25
C ALA A 132 13.28 -10.01 2.02
N PRO A 133 14.61 -10.23 2.00
CA PRO A 133 15.23 -11.31 2.76
C PRO A 133 15.10 -11.04 4.27
N GLY A 134 14.66 -12.05 5.03
CA GLY A 134 14.63 -11.98 6.50
C GLY A 134 13.87 -10.76 7.03
N THR A 135 14.61 -9.79 7.59
CA THR A 135 14.10 -8.56 8.19
C THR A 135 14.32 -7.30 7.36
N ALA A 136 14.80 -7.42 6.12
CA ALA A 136 15.19 -6.29 5.29
C ALA A 136 14.03 -5.34 4.94
N GLY A 137 12.79 -5.83 5.04
CA GLY A 137 11.58 -5.05 4.82
C GLY A 137 11.00 -4.39 6.06
N PHE A 138 11.68 -4.43 7.21
CA PHE A 138 11.21 -3.74 8.42
C PHE A 138 11.92 -2.41 8.64
N VAL A 139 11.22 -1.47 9.26
CA VAL A 139 11.75 -0.16 9.66
C VAL A 139 11.62 -0.01 11.17
N ASN A 140 12.73 0.30 11.82
CA ASN A 140 12.75 0.77 13.20
C ASN A 140 12.35 2.24 13.24
N ILE A 141 11.44 2.56 14.15
CA ILE A 141 10.98 3.92 14.43
C ILE A 141 11.33 4.20 15.88
N THR A 142 12.13 5.22 16.14
CA THR A 142 12.62 5.52 17.49
C THR A 142 12.25 6.94 17.88
N ASP A 143 11.55 7.10 19.01
CA ASP A 143 11.30 8.39 19.63
C ASP A 143 12.55 8.84 20.39
N LEU A 144 13.20 9.87 19.87
CA LEU A 144 14.48 10.38 20.35
C LEU A 144 14.28 11.51 21.33
N LYS A 145 15.26 11.66 22.23
CA LYS A 145 15.31 12.79 23.16
C LYS A 145 15.30 14.11 22.38
N GLY A 146 14.54 15.08 22.88
CA GLY A 146 14.37 16.38 22.24
C GLY A 146 13.22 16.44 21.23
N GLY A 147 12.29 15.48 21.26
CA GLY A 147 11.07 15.51 20.44
C GLY A 147 11.34 15.25 18.96
N LYS A 148 12.40 14.48 18.64
CA LYS A 148 12.70 14.03 17.28
C LYS A 148 12.30 12.57 17.15
N VAL A 149 11.95 12.13 15.95
CA VAL A 149 11.66 10.71 15.69
C VAL A 149 12.53 10.26 14.54
N GLY A 150 13.33 9.22 14.76
CA GLY A 150 14.20 8.60 13.78
C GLY A 150 13.55 7.40 13.10
N PHE A 151 13.91 7.16 11.85
CA PHE A 151 13.54 6.01 11.04
C PHE A 151 14.81 5.37 10.51
N THR A 152 14.92 4.06 10.64
CA THR A 152 16.08 3.29 10.21
C THR A 152 15.63 1.96 9.63
N ALA A 153 16.09 1.59 8.44
CA ALA A 153 15.85 0.25 7.92
C ALA A 153 16.49 -0.79 8.86
N LYS A 154 15.79 -1.88 9.17
CA LYS A 154 16.22 -2.82 10.22
C LYS A 154 17.62 -3.40 10.00
N ASP A 155 17.97 -3.63 8.74
CA ASP A 155 19.24 -4.23 8.33
C ASP A 155 20.28 -3.20 7.84
N SER A 156 20.08 -1.90 8.15
CA SER A 156 21.08 -0.87 7.89
C SER A 156 22.36 -1.14 8.71
N SER A 157 23.52 -1.16 8.07
CA SER A 157 24.80 -1.52 8.69
C SER A 157 25.40 -0.43 9.61
N ASP A 158 24.89 0.80 9.57
CA ASP A 158 25.71 1.96 9.97
C ASP A 158 25.35 2.58 11.33
N GLY A 159 24.34 2.05 12.06
CA GLY A 159 24.01 2.50 13.42
C GLY A 159 23.56 3.97 13.54
N GLU A 160 23.45 4.68 12.43
CA GLU A 160 22.92 6.04 12.29
C GLU A 160 21.44 5.98 11.89
N PHE A 161 20.67 7.02 12.23
CA PHE A 161 19.29 7.14 11.76
C PHE A 161 19.28 7.54 10.29
N ASP A 162 18.73 6.70 9.43
CA ASP A 162 18.65 6.98 7.98
C ASP A 162 17.87 8.27 7.73
N ALA A 163 16.75 8.46 8.44
CA ALA A 163 15.89 9.61 8.28
C ALA A 163 15.24 10.05 9.59
N ALA A 164 14.80 11.31 9.63
CA ALA A 164 14.05 11.87 10.75
C ALA A 164 12.67 12.36 10.31
N PHE A 165 11.68 12.28 11.20
CA PHE A 165 10.38 12.91 11.03
C PHE A 165 10.54 14.43 10.87
N VAL A 166 9.96 14.96 9.80
CA VAL A 166 9.96 16.41 9.52
C VAL A 166 8.61 17.02 9.89
N LYS A 167 7.52 16.49 9.32
CA LYS A 167 6.16 16.99 9.55
C LYS A 167 5.10 16.02 9.06
N SER A 168 3.87 16.20 9.55
CA SER A 168 2.67 15.55 9.00
C SER A 168 2.15 16.32 7.77
N ILE A 169 1.81 15.60 6.71
CA ILE A 169 1.28 16.15 5.45
C ILE A 169 -0.23 15.95 5.39
N LYS A 170 -0.69 14.74 5.72
CA LYS A 170 -2.10 14.39 5.74
C LYS A 170 -2.32 13.24 6.70
N GLU A 171 -3.27 13.41 7.62
CA GLU A 171 -3.75 12.32 8.47
C GLU A 171 -5.25 12.13 8.28
N ILE A 172 -5.63 10.88 8.10
CA ILE A 172 -6.98 10.35 8.21
C ILE A 172 -6.88 9.32 9.34
N PRO A 173 -7.30 9.69 10.57
CA PRO A 173 -7.05 8.88 11.76
C PRO A 173 -7.40 7.40 11.57
N TYR A 174 -6.46 6.54 11.97
CA TYR A 174 -6.55 5.07 11.90
C TYR A 174 -6.61 4.45 10.49
N ASN A 175 -6.52 5.24 9.42
CA ASN A 175 -6.60 4.76 8.03
C ASN A 175 -5.34 5.13 7.22
N LEU A 176 -5.11 6.43 7.00
CA LEU A 176 -3.97 6.90 6.21
C LEU A 176 -3.18 7.94 7.00
N SER A 177 -1.88 7.73 7.11
CA SER A 177 -0.93 8.78 7.52
C SER A 177 0.03 9.06 6.38
N VAL A 178 0.21 10.32 6.00
CA VAL A 178 1.24 10.78 5.07
C VAL A 178 2.14 11.71 5.84
N ILE A 179 3.38 11.30 6.05
CA ILE A 179 4.37 12.03 6.82
C ILE A 179 5.60 12.29 5.97
N GLN A 180 6.25 13.42 6.17
CA GLN A 180 7.53 13.69 5.54
C GLN A 180 8.67 13.21 6.44
N ILE A 181 9.61 12.49 5.86
CA ILE A 181 10.91 12.16 6.46
C ILE A 181 12.05 12.86 5.71
N SER A 182 13.20 13.03 6.36
CA SER A 182 14.30 13.86 5.84
C SER A 182 15.08 13.25 4.68
N HIS A 183 15.25 11.93 4.66
CA HIS A 183 16.07 11.22 3.68
C HIS A 183 15.43 9.90 3.26
N ILE A 184 15.99 9.31 2.22
CA ILE A 184 15.65 7.97 1.74
C ILE A 184 16.12 6.94 2.77
N LEU A 185 15.24 6.01 3.14
CA LEU A 185 15.61 4.83 3.92
C LEU A 185 16.50 3.91 3.08
N HIS A 186 17.68 3.59 3.58
CA HIS A 186 18.69 2.81 2.86
C HIS A 186 18.56 1.32 3.19
N SER A 187 18.48 0.49 2.16
CA SER A 187 18.49 -0.98 2.31
C SER A 187 19.27 -1.57 1.14
N GLN A 188 20.34 -2.30 1.44
CA GLN A 188 21.16 -2.95 0.42
C GLN A 188 20.33 -3.94 -0.39
N ASP A 189 19.41 -4.68 0.24
CA ASP A 189 18.52 -5.63 -0.43
C ASP A 189 17.49 -4.94 -1.32
N ALA A 190 16.92 -3.82 -0.88
CA ALA A 190 15.96 -3.06 -1.69
C ALA A 190 16.63 -2.37 -2.88
N GLU A 191 17.85 -1.88 -2.69
CA GLU A 191 18.67 -1.24 -3.72
C GLU A 191 19.39 -2.25 -4.62
N ALA A 192 19.41 -3.54 -4.25
CA ALA A 192 20.10 -4.57 -4.99
C ALA A 192 19.55 -4.67 -6.42
N PRO A 193 20.43 -4.88 -7.42
CA PRO A 193 20.00 -5.28 -8.75
C PRO A 193 19.18 -6.55 -8.61
N THR A 194 17.89 -6.44 -8.83
CA THR A 194 17.06 -7.62 -8.99
C THR A 194 17.47 -8.26 -10.31
N PRO A 195 17.56 -9.60 -10.40
CA PRO A 195 17.74 -10.26 -11.68
C PRO A 195 16.76 -9.62 -12.66
N ALA A 196 17.28 -9.11 -13.78
CA ALA A 196 16.41 -8.57 -14.81
C ALA A 196 15.35 -9.66 -15.06
N PRO A 197 14.04 -9.32 -15.09
CA PRO A 197 13.09 -10.26 -15.65
C PRO A 197 13.69 -10.65 -17.00
N GLU A 198 13.93 -11.96 -17.20
CA GLU A 198 14.41 -12.40 -18.51
C GLU A 198 13.50 -11.72 -19.51
N VAL A 199 14.09 -10.99 -20.46
CA VAL A 199 13.36 -10.42 -21.60
C VAL A 199 12.99 -11.60 -22.51
N ALA A 200 12.37 -12.62 -21.95
CA ALA A 200 11.66 -13.63 -22.67
C ALA A 200 10.36 -12.95 -23.08
N ASN A 201 10.07 -13.00 -24.37
CA ASN A 201 8.82 -12.47 -24.90
C ASN A 201 7.69 -13.06 -24.06
N LEU A 202 6.89 -12.21 -23.40
CA LEU A 202 5.86 -12.65 -22.45
C LEU A 202 4.98 -13.77 -23.05
N THR A 203 4.70 -13.65 -24.34
CA THR A 203 3.97 -14.60 -25.17
C THR A 203 4.74 -15.91 -25.46
N GLU A 204 6.06 -15.88 -25.54
CA GLU A 204 6.90 -17.09 -25.59
C GLU A 204 6.87 -17.84 -24.25
N ILE A 205 6.95 -17.14 -23.11
CA ILE A 205 6.82 -17.77 -21.79
C ILE A 205 5.44 -18.43 -21.66
N MET A 206 4.38 -17.71 -22.01
CA MET A 206 3.01 -18.24 -22.02
C MET A 206 2.90 -19.49 -22.90
N SER A 207 3.46 -19.44 -24.10
CA SER A 207 3.46 -20.58 -25.03
C SER A 207 4.26 -21.77 -24.50
N ALA A 208 5.42 -21.53 -23.90
CA ALA A 208 6.29 -22.56 -23.33
C ALA A 208 5.67 -23.26 -22.11
N HIS A 209 4.80 -22.57 -21.38
CA HIS A 209 4.13 -23.09 -20.19
C HIS A 209 2.69 -23.59 -20.43
N GLY A 210 2.28 -23.78 -21.69
CA GLY A 210 1.01 -24.45 -22.03
C GLY A 210 -0.19 -23.52 -22.22
N CYS A 211 0.04 -22.22 -22.39
CA CYS A 211 -0.98 -21.22 -22.73
C CYS A 211 -0.79 -20.64 -24.14
N LYS A 212 -0.53 -21.48 -25.13
CA LYS A 212 -0.25 -21.00 -26.49
C LYS A 212 -1.44 -20.24 -27.08
N VAL A 213 -2.67 -20.71 -26.86
CA VAL A 213 -3.89 -20.07 -27.38
C VAL A 213 -4.07 -18.68 -26.79
N PHE A 214 -3.80 -18.52 -25.49
CA PHE A 214 -3.84 -17.21 -24.84
C PHE A 214 -2.73 -16.29 -25.38
N ALA A 215 -1.52 -16.80 -25.56
CA ALA A 215 -0.41 -16.03 -26.14
C ALA A 215 -0.71 -15.56 -27.57
N ASP A 216 -1.22 -16.45 -28.43
CA ASP A 216 -1.61 -16.11 -29.80
C ASP A 216 -2.75 -15.07 -29.83
N THR A 217 -3.70 -15.18 -28.90
CA THR A 217 -4.79 -14.20 -28.76
C THR A 217 -4.28 -12.83 -28.33
N LEU A 218 -3.29 -12.81 -27.43
CA LEU A 218 -2.64 -11.57 -26.99
C LEU A 218 -1.87 -10.93 -28.16
N LEU A 219 -1.11 -11.71 -28.93
CA LEU A 219 -0.40 -11.24 -30.14
C LEU A 219 -1.36 -10.75 -31.24
N ALA A 220 -2.55 -11.34 -31.35
CA ALA A 220 -3.57 -10.89 -32.29
C ALA A 220 -4.22 -9.55 -31.91
N ASN A 221 -3.98 -9.04 -30.69
CA ASN A 221 -4.52 -7.77 -30.19
C ASN A 221 -3.39 -6.82 -29.75
N PRO A 222 -2.92 -5.92 -30.64
CA PRO A 222 -1.80 -5.03 -30.36
C PRO A 222 -2.02 -4.11 -29.16
N ASP A 223 -3.26 -3.68 -28.91
CA ASP A 223 -3.58 -2.82 -27.77
C ASP A 223 -3.41 -3.59 -26.45
N ALA A 224 -3.89 -4.84 -26.41
CA ALA A 224 -3.70 -5.70 -25.26
C ALA A 224 -2.22 -6.06 -25.06
N GLU A 225 -1.50 -6.44 -26.12
CA GLU A 225 -0.08 -6.75 -26.06
C GLU A 225 0.75 -5.58 -25.49
N ASN A 226 0.46 -4.36 -25.94
CA ASN A 226 1.11 -3.15 -25.42
C ASN A 226 0.82 -2.91 -23.94
N ILE A 227 -0.43 -3.16 -23.48
CA ILE A 227 -0.77 -3.07 -22.07
C ILE A 227 0.06 -4.08 -21.27
N TYR A 228 0.11 -5.35 -21.68
CA TYR A 228 0.86 -6.35 -20.92
C TYR A 228 2.35 -6.02 -20.89
N THR A 229 2.94 -5.70 -22.04
CA THR A 229 4.38 -5.40 -22.17
C THR A 229 4.80 -4.17 -21.37
N SER A 230 4.01 -3.09 -21.42
CA SER A 230 4.29 -1.85 -20.67
C SER A 230 4.20 -2.01 -19.15
N ASN A 231 3.43 -2.99 -18.67
CA ASN A 231 3.29 -3.25 -17.23
C ASN A 231 4.30 -4.28 -16.69
N VAL A 232 5.10 -4.95 -17.54
CA VAL A 232 6.11 -5.94 -17.10
C VAL A 232 7.11 -5.29 -16.13
N GLU A 233 7.60 -4.10 -16.46
CA GLU A 233 8.56 -3.36 -15.64
C GLU A 233 8.03 -2.98 -14.24
N GLY A 234 6.71 -2.79 -14.13
CA GLY A 234 6.03 -2.43 -12.88
C GLY A 234 5.72 -3.61 -11.96
N GLY A 235 6.00 -4.85 -12.39
CA GLY A 235 5.60 -6.08 -11.70
C GLY A 235 4.22 -6.57 -12.15
N LEU A 236 4.19 -7.28 -13.27
CA LEU A 236 2.99 -7.90 -13.84
C LEU A 236 2.80 -9.33 -13.31
N THR A 237 1.57 -9.69 -12.93
CA THR A 237 1.16 -11.09 -12.69
C THR A 237 0.03 -11.44 -13.64
N VAL A 238 0.22 -12.47 -14.47
CA VAL A 238 -0.80 -12.93 -15.43
C VAL A 238 -1.29 -14.32 -15.03
N PHE A 239 -2.60 -14.45 -14.86
CA PHE A 239 -3.24 -15.77 -14.81
C PHE A 239 -3.53 -16.22 -16.23
N CYS A 240 -2.81 -17.25 -16.62
CA CYS A 240 -2.72 -17.74 -17.98
C CYS A 240 -3.56 -19.01 -18.09
N PRO A 241 -4.70 -19.01 -18.80
CA PRO A 241 -5.49 -20.23 -18.98
C PRO A 241 -4.72 -21.22 -19.85
N MET A 242 -4.71 -22.48 -19.44
CA MET A 242 -4.12 -23.57 -20.23
C MET A 242 -4.94 -23.79 -21.50
N ASP A 243 -4.30 -24.31 -22.54
CA ASP A 243 -4.95 -24.53 -23.85
C ASP A 243 -6.11 -25.54 -23.82
N ASP A 244 -6.23 -26.32 -22.75
CA ASP A 244 -7.28 -27.32 -22.52
C ASP A 244 -8.42 -26.82 -21.60
N ALA A 245 -8.36 -25.57 -21.15
CA ALA A 245 -9.34 -24.93 -20.27
C ALA A 245 -10.66 -24.54 -20.95
#